data_AF-A0A8E6B3Z2-F1
#
_entry.id   AF-A0A8E6B3Z2-F1
#
_cell.length_a   1.000
_cell.length_b   1.000
_cell.length_c   1.000
_cell.angle_alpha   90.00
_cell.angle_beta   90.00
_cell.angle_gamma   90.00
#
_symmetry.space_group_name_H-M   'P 1'
#
loop_
_entity.id
_entity.type
_entity.pdbx_description
1 polymer ?
#
loop_
_entity_poly.entity_id
_entity_poly.type
_entity_poly.pdbx_seq_one_letter_code
_entity_poly.pdbx_strand_id
1 'polypeptide(L)'
;MPITIGELGQTIGPLRPGGVICVSGRRFPARSVEGFLEAGSWVIVTGSDNFEFLVRARNSVGNLPGLSGFGLELPTREEIHEERNEEQVDRQQSLTRWERFEFGTEEYLLLGVSAPMMVAGYFFFGLIGLLAGLLVTLVIIGYFLFLS
;
A
#
# COMPACT_ATOMS: atom_id res chain seq x y z
N MET A 1 -10.20 -22.80 -10.09
CA MET A 1 -9.16 -23.44 -10.91
C MET A 1 -8.22 -22.33 -11.31
N PRO A 2 -6.93 -22.45 -10.99
CA PRO A 2 -5.93 -21.47 -11.36
C PRO A 2 -5.80 -21.41 -12.88
N ILE A 3 -5.59 -20.21 -13.42
CA ILE A 3 -5.34 -20.01 -14.86
C ILE A 3 -3.84 -20.00 -15.06
N THR A 4 -3.39 -20.62 -16.14
CA THR A 4 -1.96 -20.73 -16.43
C THR A 4 -1.54 -19.86 -17.61
N ILE A 5 -0.30 -19.39 -17.59
CA ILE A 5 0.30 -18.76 -18.78
C ILE A 5 0.42 -19.81 -19.88
N GLY A 6 -0.10 -19.46 -21.07
CA GLY A 6 -0.21 -20.36 -22.22
C GLY A 6 -1.62 -20.91 -22.43
N GLU A 7 -2.56 -20.65 -21.52
CA GLU A 7 -3.93 -21.13 -21.65
C GLU A 7 -4.70 -20.40 -22.77
N LEU A 8 -5.52 -21.18 -23.48
CA LEU A 8 -6.34 -20.70 -24.59
C LEU A 8 -7.63 -20.07 -24.07
N GLY A 9 -7.93 -18.86 -24.53
CA GLY A 9 -9.18 -18.16 -24.27
C GLY A 9 -9.85 -17.66 -25.54
N GLN A 10 -11.08 -17.19 -25.39
CA GLN A 10 -11.83 -16.52 -26.44
C GLN A 10 -12.33 -15.16 -25.96
N THR A 11 -12.20 -14.14 -26.79
CA THR A 11 -12.75 -12.81 -26.48
C THR A 11 -14.28 -12.83 -26.53
N ILE A 12 -14.95 -12.29 -25.50
CA ILE A 12 -16.42 -12.24 -25.45
C ILE A 12 -16.95 -11.02 -26.21
N GLY A 13 -16.21 -9.91 -26.11
CA GLY A 13 -16.44 -8.69 -26.86
C GLY A 13 -15.14 -8.18 -27.45
N PRO A 14 -15.17 -7.06 -28.19
CA PRO A 14 -13.94 -6.44 -28.70
C PRO A 14 -13.03 -5.99 -27.55
N LEU A 15 -11.72 -6.24 -27.65
CA LEU A 15 -10.73 -5.70 -26.70
C LEU A 15 -10.07 -4.44 -27.28
N ARG A 16 -10.14 -3.31 -26.56
CA ARG A 16 -9.59 -2.00 -26.99
C ARG A 16 -9.04 -1.14 -25.84
N PRO A 17 -7.78 -1.30 -25.41
CA PRO A 17 -7.03 -2.56 -25.36
C PRO A 17 -7.58 -3.50 -24.28
N GLY A 18 -8.41 -3.00 -23.37
CA GLY A 18 -9.10 -3.79 -22.34
C GLY A 18 -10.41 -4.40 -22.83
N GLY A 19 -10.86 -5.45 -22.15
CA GLY A 19 -12.14 -6.11 -22.38
C GLY A 19 -12.28 -7.37 -21.52
N VAL A 20 -13.14 -8.29 -21.95
CA VAL A 20 -13.41 -9.54 -21.23
C VAL A 20 -13.17 -10.74 -22.14
N ILE A 21 -12.45 -11.72 -21.61
CA ILE A 21 -12.20 -13.01 -22.25
C ILE A 21 -12.89 -14.12 -21.47
N CYS A 22 -13.17 -15.22 -22.16
CA CYS A 22 -13.61 -16.47 -21.59
C CYS A 22 -12.44 -17.47 -21.63
N VAL A 23 -11.99 -17.94 -20.48
CA VAL A 23 -10.95 -18.97 -20.34
C VAL A 23 -11.55 -20.08 -19.50
N SER A 24 -11.49 -21.33 -20.00
CA SER A 24 -12.06 -22.50 -19.32
C SER A 24 -13.51 -22.30 -18.81
N GLY A 25 -14.34 -21.62 -19.62
CA GLY A 25 -15.75 -21.35 -19.32
C GLY A 25 -16.02 -20.22 -18.32
N ARG A 26 -14.99 -19.55 -17.82
CA ARG A 26 -15.10 -18.43 -16.87
C ARG A 26 -14.67 -17.11 -17.52
N ARG A 27 -15.29 -16.01 -17.08
CA ARG A 27 -15.05 -14.68 -17.64
C ARG A 27 -13.98 -13.96 -16.84
N PHE A 28 -12.99 -13.40 -17.53
CA PHE A 28 -11.89 -12.66 -16.91
C PHE A 28 -11.67 -11.32 -17.60
N PRO A 29 -11.38 -10.25 -16.84
CA PRO A 29 -10.89 -9.02 -17.42
C PRO A 29 -9.52 -9.26 -18.05
N ALA A 30 -9.31 -8.72 -19.23
CA ALA A 30 -8.08 -8.91 -19.96
C ALA A 30 -7.73 -7.68 -20.81
N ARG A 31 -6.44 -7.52 -21.03
CA ARG A 31 -5.85 -6.47 -21.85
C ARG A 31 -5.02 -7.09 -22.96
N SER A 32 -5.29 -6.68 -24.19
CA SER A 32 -4.50 -7.05 -25.35
C SER A 32 -3.18 -6.27 -25.38
N VAL A 33 -2.07 -7.01 -25.46
CA VAL A 33 -0.72 -6.42 -25.58
C VAL A 33 -0.49 -5.83 -26.98
N GLU A 34 -1.20 -6.34 -27.98
CA GLU A 34 -0.98 -6.02 -29.40
C GLU A 34 -2.01 -5.01 -29.95
N GLY A 35 -2.91 -4.51 -29.08
CA GLY A 35 -3.93 -3.54 -29.45
C GLY A 35 -5.29 -4.16 -29.70
N PHE A 36 -5.98 -3.75 -30.76
CA PHE A 36 -7.37 -4.15 -30.99
C PHE A 36 -7.51 -5.65 -31.32
N LEU A 37 -8.44 -6.33 -30.63
CA LEU A 37 -8.89 -7.68 -30.99
C LEU A 37 -10.41 -7.68 -31.17
N GLU A 38 -10.88 -8.36 -32.21
CA GLU A 38 -12.31 -8.51 -32.50
C GLU A 38 -12.98 -9.48 -31.52
N ALA A 39 -14.28 -9.34 -31.32
CA ALA A 39 -15.06 -10.28 -30.52
C ALA A 39 -15.04 -11.69 -31.14
N GLY A 40 -14.93 -12.72 -30.31
CA GLY A 40 -14.83 -14.11 -30.75
C GLY A 40 -13.42 -14.54 -31.15
N SER A 41 -12.43 -13.64 -31.17
CA SER A 41 -11.03 -13.97 -31.46
C SER A 41 -10.45 -14.93 -30.42
N TRP A 42 -9.68 -15.91 -30.89
CA TRP A 42 -8.89 -16.80 -30.04
C TRP A 42 -7.62 -16.11 -29.54
N VAL A 43 -7.38 -16.18 -28.24
CA VAL A 43 -6.27 -15.52 -27.56
C VAL A 43 -5.52 -16.50 -26.65
N ILE A 44 -4.27 -16.17 -26.36
CA ILE A 44 -3.43 -16.88 -25.40
C ILE A 44 -3.14 -15.95 -24.22
N VAL A 45 -3.29 -16.46 -23.00
CA VAL A 45 -2.87 -15.76 -21.79
C VAL A 45 -1.35 -15.77 -21.71
N THR A 46 -0.76 -14.58 -21.67
CA THR A 46 0.70 -14.37 -21.66
C THR A 46 1.23 -13.86 -20.32
N GLY A 47 0.35 -13.45 -19.41
CA GLY A 47 0.69 -12.97 -18.08
C GLY A 47 -0.49 -12.27 -17.41
N SER A 48 -0.22 -11.54 -16.34
CA SER A 48 -1.19 -10.66 -15.65
C SER A 48 -0.55 -9.30 -15.36
N ASP A 49 -1.37 -8.26 -15.38
CA ASP A 49 -1.01 -6.89 -14.99
C ASP A 49 -2.21 -6.27 -14.26
N ASN A 50 -2.00 -5.80 -13.02
CA ASN A 50 -2.99 -5.05 -12.25
C ASN A 50 -4.44 -5.59 -12.38
N PHE A 51 -4.64 -6.87 -12.08
CA PHE A 51 -5.93 -7.58 -12.13
C PHE A 51 -6.51 -7.89 -13.52
N GLU A 52 -5.82 -7.55 -14.60
CA GLU A 52 -6.18 -7.90 -15.98
C GLU A 52 -5.22 -8.96 -16.52
N PHE A 53 -5.74 -9.98 -17.19
CA PHE A 53 -4.87 -10.91 -17.91
C PHE A 53 -4.31 -10.26 -19.17
N LEU A 54 -3.00 -10.36 -19.34
CA LEU A 54 -2.34 -9.93 -20.56
C LEU A 54 -2.50 -11.00 -21.62
N VAL A 55 -3.16 -10.65 -22.73
CA VAL A 55 -3.44 -11.58 -23.81
C VAL A 55 -2.83 -11.13 -25.13
N ARG A 56 -2.51 -12.12 -25.97
CA ARG A 56 -2.11 -11.93 -27.36
C ARG A 56 -2.99 -12.76 -28.28
N ALA A 57 -3.10 -12.35 -29.54
CA ALA A 57 -3.80 -13.16 -30.53
C ALA A 57 -3.11 -14.53 -30.65
N ARG A 58 -3.88 -15.61 -30.80
CA ARG A 58 -3.29 -16.94 -30.95
C ARG A 58 -2.26 -17.01 -32.09
N ASN A 59 -2.51 -16.28 -33.17
CA ASN A 59 -1.67 -16.32 -34.38
C ASN A 59 -0.37 -15.51 -34.25
N SER A 60 -0.28 -14.59 -33.29
CA SER A 60 0.95 -13.81 -33.05
C SER A 60 1.89 -14.50 -32.07
N VAL A 61 1.38 -15.42 -31.26
CA VAL A 61 2.18 -16.26 -30.37
C VAL A 61 2.77 -17.41 -31.17
N GLY A 62 4.04 -17.28 -31.56
CA GLY A 62 4.74 -18.31 -32.33
C GLY A 62 4.85 -19.65 -31.58
N ASN A 63 5.72 -19.71 -30.57
CA ASN A 63 5.99 -20.96 -29.84
C ASN A 63 5.56 -20.83 -28.37
N LEU A 64 4.49 -21.54 -27.98
CA LEU A 64 3.91 -21.51 -26.63
C LEU A 64 4.94 -21.81 -25.50
N PRO A 65 5.84 -22.82 -25.62
CA PRO A 65 6.83 -23.10 -24.58
C PRO A 65 7.90 -22.01 -24.44
N GLY A 66 7.99 -21.09 -25.41
CA GLY A 66 8.91 -19.96 -25.37
C GLY A 66 8.36 -18.74 -24.64
N LEU A 67 7.13 -18.80 -24.12
CA LEU A 67 6.56 -17.74 -23.29
C LEU A 67 7.25 -17.71 -21.91
N SER A 68 7.65 -16.51 -21.48
CA SER A 68 8.18 -16.30 -20.13
C SER A 68 7.15 -16.74 -19.10
N GLY A 69 7.47 -17.74 -18.30
CA GLY A 69 6.58 -18.26 -17.27
C GLY A 69 5.49 -19.21 -17.77
N PHE A 70 5.63 -19.82 -18.96
CA PHE A 70 4.71 -20.84 -19.45
C PHE A 70 4.43 -21.91 -18.37
N GLY A 71 3.15 -22.19 -18.11
CA GLY A 71 2.72 -23.14 -17.08
C GLY A 71 2.73 -22.59 -15.65
N LEU A 72 3.16 -21.34 -15.41
CA LEU A 72 2.96 -20.70 -14.11
C LEU A 72 1.49 -20.40 -13.89
N GLU A 73 1.02 -20.71 -12.69
CA GLU A 73 -0.29 -20.33 -12.20
C GLU A 73 -0.32 -18.82 -11.97
N LEU A 74 -1.31 -18.16 -12.56
CA LEU A 74 -1.56 -16.74 -12.35
C LEU A 74 -2.48 -16.58 -11.14
N PRO A 75 -2.15 -15.67 -10.22
CA PRO A 75 -2.97 -15.43 -9.04
C PRO A 75 -4.37 -14.97 -9.47
N THR A 76 -5.38 -15.56 -8.83
CA THR A 76 -6.78 -15.30 -9.18
C THR A 76 -7.20 -13.97 -8.55
N ARG A 77 -8.19 -13.27 -9.14
CA ARG A 77 -8.71 -11.99 -8.60
C ARG A 77 -9.00 -12.03 -7.10
N GLU A 78 -9.51 -13.14 -6.58
CA GLU A 78 -9.83 -13.31 -5.15
C GLU A 78 -8.58 -13.25 -4.27
N GLU A 79 -7.50 -13.93 -4.65
CA GLU A 79 -6.22 -13.96 -3.92
C GLU A 79 -5.53 -12.60 -3.90
N ILE A 80 -5.57 -11.86 -5.03
CA ILE A 80 -4.94 -10.53 -5.11
C ILE A 80 -5.75 -9.46 -4.33
N HIS A 81 -7.08 -9.59 -4.21
CA HIS A 81 -7.88 -8.68 -3.37
C HIS A 81 -7.62 -8.90 -1.88
N GLU A 82 -7.36 -10.14 -1.48
CA GLU A 82 -7.00 -10.47 -0.10
C GLU A 82 -5.62 -9.87 0.24
N GLU A 83 -4.61 -10.07 -0.61
CA GLU A 83 -3.26 -9.51 -0.45
C GLU A 83 -3.27 -7.97 -0.43
N ARG A 84 -4.08 -7.33 -1.30
CA ARG A 84 -4.22 -5.86 -1.32
C ARG A 84 -4.93 -5.33 -0.08
N ASN A 85 -5.94 -6.04 0.42
CA ASN A 85 -6.64 -5.67 1.65
C ASN A 85 -5.69 -5.77 2.84
N GLU A 86 -4.87 -6.81 2.93
CA GLU A 86 -3.84 -6.94 3.97
C GLU A 86 -2.81 -5.81 3.89
N GLU A 87 -2.30 -5.48 2.71
CA GLU A 87 -1.34 -4.38 2.53
C GLU A 87 -1.95 -3.01 2.89
N GLN A 88 -3.24 -2.80 2.60
CA GLN A 88 -3.96 -1.59 2.99
C GLN A 88 -4.21 -1.53 4.49
N VAL A 89 -4.57 -2.65 5.13
CA VAL A 89 -4.74 -2.74 6.58
C VAL A 89 -3.42 -2.46 7.29
N ASP A 90 -2.30 -3.01 6.79
CA ASP A 90 -0.96 -2.76 7.35
C ASP A 90 -0.53 -1.29 7.19
N ARG A 91 -0.77 -0.67 6.03
CA ARG A 91 -0.53 0.77 5.86
C ARG A 91 -1.38 1.59 6.80
N GLN A 92 -2.66 1.26 6.96
CA GLN A 92 -3.57 1.98 7.86
C GLN A 92 -3.19 1.78 9.34
N GLN A 93 -2.71 0.60 9.72
CA GLN A 93 -2.16 0.33 11.04
C GLN A 93 -0.85 1.10 11.27
N SER A 94 0.01 1.22 10.27
CA SER A 94 1.25 2.00 10.39
C SER A 94 0.98 3.49 10.58
N LEU A 95 -0.03 4.05 9.91
CA LEU A 95 -0.45 5.45 10.09
C LEU A 95 -1.00 5.69 11.50
N THR A 96 -1.85 4.80 12.00
CA THR A 96 -2.35 4.90 13.39
C THR A 96 -1.26 4.65 14.42
N ARG A 97 -0.18 3.93 14.10
CA ARG A 97 0.99 3.75 14.99
C ARG A 97 1.76 5.07 15.19
N TRP A 98 1.88 5.92 14.17
CA TRP A 98 2.52 7.23 14.30
C TRP A 98 1.68 8.24 15.08
N GLU A 99 0.34 8.20 14.94
CA GLU A 99 -0.56 9.00 15.79
C GLU A 99 -0.61 8.53 17.25
N ARG A 100 -0.19 7.28 17.51
CA ARG A 100 -0.09 6.67 18.84
C ARG A 100 1.30 6.77 19.46
N PHE A 101 2.14 7.71 19.00
CA PHE A 101 3.09 8.37 19.90
C PHE A 101 2.27 9.21 20.89
N GLU A 102 1.56 8.51 21.78
CA GLU A 102 0.95 9.07 22.96
C GLU A 102 2.10 9.72 23.74
N PHE A 103 2.14 11.05 23.77
CA PHE A 103 2.91 11.77 24.77
C PHE A 103 2.52 11.16 26.12
N GLY A 104 3.46 10.46 26.75
CA GLY A 104 3.19 9.68 27.94
C GLY A 104 2.59 10.60 29.00
N THR A 105 1.72 10.06 29.86
CA THR A 105 1.19 10.79 31.03
C THR A 105 2.30 11.45 31.88
N GLU A 106 3.54 10.97 31.78
CA GLU A 106 4.73 11.53 32.41
C GLU A 106 5.17 12.89 31.80
N GLU A 107 5.02 13.10 30.49
CA GLU A 107 5.40 14.34 29.81
C GLU A 107 4.42 15.48 30.11
N TYR A 108 3.13 15.16 30.28
CA TYR A 108 2.11 16.11 30.75
C TYR A 108 2.36 16.58 32.19
N LEU A 109 2.91 15.70 33.05
CA LEU A 109 3.28 16.04 34.42
C LEU A 109 4.44 17.04 34.45
N LEU A 110 5.44 16.87 33.58
CA LEU A 110 6.58 17.80 33.43
C LEU A 110 6.17 19.17 32.90
N LEU A 111 5.30 19.22 31.88
CA LEU A 111 4.72 20.47 31.36
C LEU A 111 3.81 21.16 32.39
N GLY A 112 3.04 20.38 33.16
CA GLY A 112 2.14 20.88 34.19
C GLY A 112 2.85 21.55 35.38
N VAL A 113 4.06 21.10 35.73
CA VAL A 113 4.84 21.68 36.85
C VAL A 113 5.72 22.86 36.40
N SER A 114 6.22 22.83 35.16
CA SER A 114 7.12 23.88 34.65
C SER A 114 6.41 25.19 34.31
N ALA A 115 5.21 25.12 33.71
CA ALA A 115 4.41 26.29 33.38
C ALA A 115 4.11 27.22 34.59
N PRO A 116 3.60 26.73 35.75
CA PRO A 116 3.36 27.58 36.90
C PRO A 116 4.65 28.14 37.52
N MET A 117 5.78 27.42 37.46
CA MET A 117 7.07 27.96 37.90
C MET A 117 7.55 29.12 37.04
N MET A 118 7.42 29.03 35.71
CA MET A 118 7.74 30.13 34.79
C MET A 118 6.83 31.35 35.03
N VAL A 119 5.53 31.12 35.21
CA VAL A 119 4.56 32.19 35.49
C VAL A 119 4.86 32.86 36.82
N ALA A 120 5.10 32.08 37.88
CA ALA A 120 5.49 32.64 39.18
C ALA A 120 6.80 33.42 39.11
N GLY A 121 7.83 32.87 38.45
CA GLY A 121 9.11 33.54 38.26
C GLY A 121 8.96 34.89 37.55
N TYR A 122 8.10 34.95 36.53
CA TYR A 122 7.80 36.19 35.82
C TYR A 122 7.09 37.22 36.72
N PHE A 123 6.10 36.81 37.51
CA PHE A 123 5.35 37.74 38.38
C PHE A 123 6.21 38.34 39.50
N PHE A 124 7.13 37.57 40.09
CA PHE A 124 7.93 38.05 41.21
C PHE A 124 9.25 38.74 40.80
N PHE A 125 9.86 38.31 39.70
CA PHE A 125 11.21 38.76 39.30
C PHE A 125 11.30 39.23 37.84
N GLY A 126 10.17 39.39 37.16
CA GLY A 126 10.10 39.87 35.79
C GLY A 126 10.82 38.95 34.78
N LEU A 127 11.45 39.56 33.78
CA LEU A 127 12.14 38.82 32.71
C LEU A 127 13.26 37.91 33.23
N ILE A 128 13.98 38.35 34.26
CA ILE A 128 15.10 37.59 34.85
C ILE A 128 14.57 36.31 35.51
N GLY A 129 13.44 36.39 36.21
CA GLY A 129 12.79 35.22 36.81
C GLY A 129 12.27 34.22 35.78
N LEU A 130 11.73 34.71 34.66
CA LEU A 130 11.28 33.87 33.56
C LEU A 130 12.46 33.09 32.94
N LEU A 131 13.58 33.77 32.66
CA LEU A 131 14.77 33.13 32.09
C LEU A 131 15.39 32.10 33.06
N ALA A 132 15.41 32.40 34.36
CA ALA A 132 15.87 31.45 35.38
C ALA A 132 14.95 30.21 35.45
N GLY A 133 13.63 30.40 35.45
CA GLY A 133 12.66 29.30 35.44
C GLY A 133 12.75 28.44 34.17
N LEU A 134 13.01 29.05 33.02
CA LEU A 134 13.24 28.34 31.76
C LEU A 134 14.50 27.48 31.81
N LEU A 135 15.60 28.03 32.33
CA LEU A 135 16.86 27.31 32.45
C LEU A 135 16.71 26.09 33.38
N VAL A 136 16.03 26.24 34.52
CA VAL A 136 15.75 25.13 35.44
C VAL A 136 14.88 24.06 34.78
N THR A 137 13.86 24.47 34.03
CA THR A 137 12.97 23.55 33.29
C THR A 137 13.75 22.71 32.27
N LEU A 138 14.65 23.34 31.50
CA LEU A 138 15.49 22.64 30.53
C LEU A 138 16.44 21.63 31.20
N VAL A 139 17.01 21.98 32.36
CA VAL A 139 17.88 21.07 33.11
C VAL A 139 17.10 19.85 33.61
N ILE A 140 15.87 20.04 34.10
CA ILE A 140 15.01 18.94 34.57
C ILE A 140 14.64 18.03 33.40
N ILE A 141 14.17 18.60 32.28
CA ILE A 141 13.82 17.81 31.08
C ILE A 141 15.04 17.03 30.59
N GLY A 142 16.21 17.67 30.51
CA GLY A 142 17.46 17.02 30.11
C GLY A 142 17.87 15.88 31.05
N TYR A 143 17.67 16.04 32.35
CA TYR A 143 17.94 14.98 33.33
C TYR A 143 17.02 13.77 33.15
N PHE A 144 15.72 13.99 32.90
CA PHE A 144 14.76 12.90 32.65
C PHE A 144 15.07 12.17 31.34
N LEU A 145 15.37 12.89 30.26
CA LEU A 145 15.78 12.30 28.98
C LEU A 145 17.08 11.50 29.05
N PHE A 146 17.97 11.84 29.99
CA PHE A 146 19.21 11.08 30.21
C PHE A 146 18.98 9.80 31.03
N LEU A 147 17.96 9.77 31.89
CA LEU A 147 17.64 8.61 32.73
C LEU A 147 16.77 7.55 32.03
N SER A 148 15.99 7.95 31.02
CA SER A 148 15.15 7.08 30.19
C SER A 148 15.94 6.36 29.10
#